data_AF-A0A538SDV8-F1
#
_entry.id   AF-A0A538SDV8-F1
#
_cell.length_a   1.000
_cell.length_b   1.000
_cell.length_c   1.000
_cell.angle_alpha   90.00
_cell.angle_beta   90.00
_cell.angle_gamma   90.00
#
_symmetry.space_group_name_H-M   'P 1'
#
loop_
_entity.id
_entity.type
_entity.pdbx_description
1 polymer ?
#
loop_
_entity_poly.entity_id
_entity_poly.type
_entity_poly.pdbx_seq_one_letter_code
_entity_poly.pdbx_strand_id
1 'polypeptide(L)'
;MKKLIFMAIIAFAAWQAWKNYPNLSEFLHHRASHEAVVENRARDTIEHLKLKVGSQTFVRDAIESGSSAVIPFRVDQDSEFDLTWGWRGQVKEEHWSGGMVPRGPMVQRHIFTIDDEGGVIYRTENKLGG
;
A
#
# COMPACT_ATOMS: atom_id res chain seq x y z
N MET A 1 39.36 35.52 20.69
CA MET A 1 39.64 34.45 19.70
C MET A 1 38.83 33.16 19.93
N LYS A 2 38.67 32.65 21.17
CA LYS A 2 37.88 31.42 21.45
C LYS A 2 36.40 31.47 20.97
N LYS A 3 35.73 32.62 21.11
CA LYS A 3 34.32 32.79 20.70
C LYS A 3 34.09 32.65 19.18
N LEU A 4 35.06 33.05 18.36
CA LEU A 4 34.98 32.96 16.90
C LEU A 4 35.15 31.50 16.44
N ILE A 5 36.02 30.74 17.10
CA ILE A 5 36.22 29.32 16.81
C ILE A 5 34.96 28.53 17.14
N PHE A 6 34.33 28.79 18.28
CA PHE A 6 33.05 28.16 18.63
C PHE A 6 31.95 28.50 17.63
N MET A 7 31.88 29.75 17.17
CA MET A 7 30.90 30.15 16.16
C MET A 7 31.13 29.45 14.82
N ALA A 8 32.39 29.28 14.41
CA ALA A 8 32.75 28.54 13.21
C ALA A 8 32.37 27.06 13.31
N ILE A 9 32.54 26.42 14.48
CA ILE A 9 32.15 25.02 14.70
C ILE A 9 30.62 24.87 14.63
N ILE A 10 29.86 25.78 15.26
CA ILE A 10 28.39 25.74 15.21
C ILE A 10 27.88 25.99 13.79
N ALA A 11 28.45 26.97 13.08
CA ALA A 11 28.09 27.23 11.69
C ALA A 11 28.41 26.04 10.79
N PHE A 12 29.56 25.39 11.00
CA PHE A 12 29.93 24.20 10.24
C PHE A 12 29.04 23.01 10.55
N ALA A 13 28.67 22.79 11.82
CA ALA A 13 27.73 21.75 12.23
C ALA A 13 26.32 22.01 11.69
N ALA A 14 25.85 23.26 11.71
CA ALA A 14 24.57 23.66 11.13
C ALA A 14 24.56 23.51 9.60
N TRP A 15 25.66 23.85 8.93
CA TRP A 15 25.84 23.59 7.50
C TRP A 15 25.81 22.09 7.21
N GLN A 16 26.60 21.28 7.93
CA GLN A 16 26.65 19.83 7.76
C GLN A 16 25.28 19.20 8.00
N ALA A 17 24.57 19.63 9.04
CA ALA A 17 23.20 19.21 9.29
C ALA A 17 22.31 19.59 8.10
N TRP A 18 22.30 20.85 7.66
CA TRP A 18 21.47 21.26 6.53
C TRP A 18 21.79 20.48 5.24
N LYS A 19 23.08 20.26 4.94
CA LYS A 19 23.53 19.58 3.72
C LYS A 19 23.23 18.07 3.72
N ASN A 20 23.17 17.43 4.89
CA ASN A 20 22.81 16.01 5.01
C ASN A 20 21.32 15.78 5.31
N TYR A 21 20.52 16.83 5.47
CA TYR A 21 19.09 16.76 5.71
C TYR A 21 18.15 16.89 4.48
N PRO A 22 18.58 16.81 3.20
CA PRO A 22 17.60 16.83 2.09
C PRO A 22 16.72 15.56 2.06
N ASN A 23 17.07 14.50 2.80
CA ASN A 23 16.25 13.29 2.92
C ASN A 23 15.22 13.35 4.06
N LEU A 24 15.27 14.38 4.93
CA LEU A 24 14.28 14.50 6.02
C LEU A 24 12.92 14.95 5.47
N SER A 25 12.89 15.80 4.43
CA SER A 25 11.65 16.10 3.71
C SER A 25 11.08 14.84 3.06
N GLU A 26 11.91 13.98 2.48
CA GLU A 26 11.49 12.71 1.89
C GLU A 26 10.88 11.76 2.95
N PHE A 27 11.49 11.65 4.13
CA PHE A 27 10.95 10.89 5.27
C PHE A 27 9.66 11.49 5.85
N LEU A 28 9.53 12.82 5.84
CA LEU A 28 8.33 13.53 6.29
C LEU A 28 7.21 13.53 5.23
N HIS A 29 7.52 13.25 3.96
CA HIS A 29 6.56 13.29 2.84
C HIS A 29 6.13 11.91 2.35
N HIS A 30 6.84 10.83 2.72
CA HIS A 30 6.32 9.46 2.62
C HIS A 30 5.23 9.26 3.69
N ARG A 31 4.07 9.88 3.47
CA ARG A 31 2.87 9.56 4.26
C ARG A 31 2.65 8.06 4.13
N ALA A 32 2.72 7.34 5.25
CA ALA A 32 2.40 5.92 5.33
C ALA A 32 1.17 5.63 4.46
N SER A 33 1.38 4.82 3.43
CA SER A 33 0.37 4.54 2.42
C SER A 33 0.52 3.08 2.04
N HIS A 34 -0.48 2.30 2.39
CA HIS A 34 -0.55 0.91 1.99
C HIS A 34 -0.96 0.84 0.51
N GLU A 35 -0.67 -0.28 -0.12
CA GLU A 35 -1.18 -0.62 -1.44
C GLU A 35 -1.85 -1.97 -1.39
N ALA A 36 -3.05 -2.08 -1.95
CA ALA A 36 -3.67 -3.33 -2.28
C ALA A 36 -3.46 -3.59 -3.78
N VAL A 37 -2.95 -4.76 -4.13
CA VAL A 37 -2.77 -5.20 -5.51
C VAL A 37 -3.62 -6.44 -5.71
N VAL A 38 -4.64 -6.35 -6.56
CA VAL A 38 -5.44 -7.51 -6.94
C VAL A 38 -4.94 -8.01 -8.28
N GLU A 39 -4.32 -9.19 -8.29
CA GLU A 39 -3.85 -9.90 -9.48
C GLU A 39 -4.93 -10.88 -9.93
N ASN A 40 -5.43 -10.72 -11.14
CA ASN A 40 -6.31 -11.69 -11.76
C ASN A 40 -5.46 -12.72 -12.53
N ARG A 41 -5.30 -13.92 -11.96
CA ARG A 41 -4.65 -15.05 -12.64
C ARG A 41 -5.66 -16.07 -13.18
N ALA A 42 -6.95 -15.81 -13.00
CA ALA A 42 -7.97 -16.58 -13.67
C ALA A 42 -8.01 -16.24 -15.15
N ARG A 43 -8.59 -17.14 -15.95
CA ARG A 43 -8.81 -16.97 -17.39
C ARG A 43 -9.93 -16.00 -17.70
N ASP A 44 -10.83 -15.78 -16.75
CA ASP A 44 -11.97 -14.88 -16.91
C ASP A 44 -11.64 -13.46 -16.44
N THR A 45 -12.42 -12.48 -16.89
CA THR A 45 -12.30 -11.08 -16.49
C THR A 45 -13.13 -10.84 -15.25
N ILE A 46 -12.54 -10.18 -14.24
CA ILE A 46 -13.31 -9.66 -13.11
C ILE A 46 -14.08 -8.44 -13.59
N GLU A 47 -15.41 -8.50 -13.55
CA GLU A 47 -16.29 -7.44 -14.04
C GLU A 47 -16.46 -6.34 -13.00
N HIS A 48 -16.70 -6.73 -11.74
CA HIS A 48 -16.85 -5.82 -10.62
C HIS A 48 -16.04 -6.33 -9.43
N LEU A 49 -15.03 -5.59 -9.01
CA LEU A 49 -14.26 -5.82 -7.79
C LEU A 49 -14.62 -4.76 -6.76
N LYS A 50 -14.93 -5.19 -5.54
CA LYS A 50 -15.10 -4.33 -4.38
C LYS A 50 -14.13 -4.75 -3.28
N LEU A 51 -13.27 -3.81 -2.87
CA LEU A 51 -12.35 -3.99 -1.76
C LEU A 51 -12.71 -3.02 -0.64
N LYS A 52 -13.00 -3.54 0.54
CA LYS A 52 -13.21 -2.77 1.75
C LYS A 52 -12.06 -2.98 2.71
N VAL A 53 -11.60 -1.89 3.33
CA VAL A 53 -10.57 -1.90 4.37
C VAL A 53 -10.82 -0.73 5.32
N GLY A 54 -11.05 -1.06 6.60
CA GLY A 54 -11.52 -0.10 7.59
C GLY A 54 -12.85 0.54 7.17
N SER A 55 -12.89 1.88 7.14
CA SER A 55 -14.05 2.68 6.70
C SER A 55 -14.10 2.95 5.19
N GLN A 56 -13.09 2.51 4.43
CA GLN A 56 -12.99 2.79 3.00
C GLN A 56 -13.49 1.62 2.16
N THR A 57 -14.10 1.96 1.03
CA THR A 57 -14.52 1.01 0.00
C THR A 57 -13.99 1.49 -1.34
N PHE A 58 -13.33 0.60 -2.06
CA PHE A 58 -12.78 0.83 -3.38
C PHE A 58 -13.46 -0.10 -4.38
N VAL A 59 -13.81 0.44 -5.54
CA VAL A 59 -14.41 -0.33 -6.64
C VAL A 59 -13.48 -0.25 -7.85
N ARG A 60 -13.31 -1.39 -8.53
CA ARG A 60 -12.61 -1.48 -9.81
C ARG A 60 -13.42 -2.37 -10.74
N ASP A 61 -13.56 -1.94 -11.97
CA ASP A 61 -14.27 -2.69 -13.00
C ASP A 61 -13.27 -3.22 -14.03
N ALA A 62 -13.63 -4.33 -14.66
CA ALA A 62 -12.91 -4.92 -15.79
C ALA A 62 -11.40 -5.17 -15.54
N ILE A 63 -11.06 -6.02 -14.57
CA ILE A 63 -9.68 -6.51 -14.39
C ILE A 63 -9.50 -7.74 -15.29
N GLU A 64 -8.89 -7.53 -16.46
CA GLU A 64 -8.66 -8.58 -17.45
C GLU A 64 -7.82 -9.73 -16.90
N SER A 65 -7.97 -10.91 -17.51
CA SER A 65 -7.13 -12.08 -17.21
C SER A 65 -5.64 -11.74 -17.39
N GLY A 66 -4.83 -12.06 -16.39
CA GLY A 66 -3.39 -11.77 -16.34
C GLY A 66 -3.04 -10.33 -15.95
N SER A 67 -4.04 -9.46 -15.73
CA SER A 67 -3.84 -8.08 -15.31
C SER A 67 -3.93 -7.89 -13.80
N SER A 68 -3.56 -6.70 -13.33
CA SER A 68 -3.68 -6.34 -11.92
C SER A 68 -4.25 -4.94 -11.73
N ALA A 69 -4.93 -4.75 -10.60
CA ALA A 69 -5.42 -3.45 -10.15
C ALA A 69 -4.65 -3.03 -8.89
N VAL A 70 -4.07 -1.82 -8.91
CA VAL A 70 -3.38 -1.23 -7.76
C VAL A 70 -4.28 -0.19 -7.12
N ILE A 71 -4.48 -0.31 -5.81
CA ILE A 71 -5.37 0.51 -4.99
C ILE A 71 -4.55 1.05 -3.81
N PRO A 72 -4.11 2.32 -3.84
CA PRO A 72 -3.48 2.94 -2.69
C PRO A 72 -4.54 3.26 -1.62
N PHE A 73 -4.22 3.02 -0.35
CA PHE A 73 -5.13 3.32 0.76
C PHE A 73 -4.35 3.64 2.04
N ARG A 74 -5.07 4.15 3.04
CA ARG A 74 -4.54 4.42 4.39
C ARG A 74 -5.50 3.93 5.43
N VAL A 75 -5.02 3.38 6.54
CA VAL A 75 -5.89 3.03 7.66
C VAL A 75 -5.55 3.89 8.88
N ASP A 76 -6.58 4.33 9.58
CA ASP A 76 -6.49 5.11 10.82
C ASP A 76 -6.61 4.24 12.09
N GLN A 77 -6.93 2.96 11.91
CA GLN A 77 -7.02 1.91 12.92
C GLN A 77 -6.63 0.57 12.30
N ASP A 78 -6.23 -0.38 13.15
CA ASP A 78 -6.00 -1.76 12.72
C ASP A 78 -7.27 -2.27 12.01
N SER A 79 -7.08 -2.83 10.83
CA SER A 79 -8.17 -3.17 9.92
C SER A 79 -7.89 -4.51 9.25
N GLU A 80 -8.93 -5.11 8.69
CA GLU A 80 -8.85 -6.29 7.83
C GLU A 80 -9.48 -5.98 6.47
N PHE A 81 -9.18 -6.81 5.49
CA PHE A 81 -9.80 -6.70 4.18
C PHE A 81 -11.08 -7.53 4.07
N ASP A 82 -12.00 -7.00 3.30
CA ASP A 82 -13.19 -7.66 2.80
C ASP A 82 -13.22 -7.42 1.30
N LEU A 83 -13.08 -8.51 0.53
CA LEU A 83 -12.95 -8.51 -0.92
C LEU A 83 -14.11 -9.27 -1.52
N THR A 84 -14.85 -8.62 -2.42
CA THR A 84 -15.93 -9.22 -3.19
C THR A 84 -15.64 -9.01 -4.68
N TRP A 85 -15.91 -10.00 -5.51
CA TRP A 85 -15.81 -9.82 -6.96
C TRP A 85 -16.80 -10.66 -7.75
N GLY A 86 -17.16 -10.19 -8.95
CA GLY A 86 -17.95 -10.93 -9.92
C GLY A 86 -17.16 -11.19 -11.20
N TRP A 87 -17.34 -12.37 -11.79
CA TRP A 87 -16.79 -12.71 -13.09
C TRP A 87 -17.69 -12.19 -14.23
N ARG A 88 -17.09 -11.88 -15.37
CA ARG A 88 -17.82 -11.33 -16.52
C ARG A 88 -18.94 -12.26 -16.98
N GLY A 89 -20.16 -11.74 -17.00
CA GLY A 89 -21.32 -12.49 -17.46
C GLY A 89 -21.81 -13.58 -16.48
N GLN A 90 -21.27 -13.59 -15.26
CA GLN A 90 -21.78 -14.41 -14.17
C GLN A 90 -22.58 -13.55 -13.19
N VAL A 91 -23.69 -14.08 -12.69
CA VAL A 91 -24.53 -13.41 -11.68
C VAL A 91 -23.99 -13.66 -10.25
N LYS A 92 -23.14 -14.69 -10.09
CA LYS A 92 -22.59 -15.07 -8.80
C LYS A 92 -21.43 -14.13 -8.44
N GLU A 93 -21.44 -13.64 -7.20
CA GLU A 93 -20.29 -12.98 -6.58
C GLU A 93 -19.51 -13.97 -5.72
N GLU A 94 -18.18 -13.85 -5.76
CA GLU A 94 -17.25 -14.51 -4.86
C GLU A 94 -16.81 -13.53 -3.77
N HIS A 95 -16.41 -14.08 -2.62
CA HIS A 95 -16.05 -13.29 -1.45
C HIS A 95 -14.88 -13.93 -0.69
N TRP A 96 -13.98 -13.07 -0.21
CA TRP A 96 -12.88 -13.42 0.66
C TRP A 96 -12.69 -12.33 1.71
N SER A 97 -12.30 -12.73 2.93
CA SER A 97 -11.97 -11.78 4.00
C SER A 97 -10.75 -12.25 4.77
N GLY A 98 -10.00 -11.29 5.30
CA GLY A 98 -8.79 -11.54 6.10
C GLY A 98 -7.66 -10.58 5.79
N GLY A 99 -6.46 -10.91 6.27
CA GLY A 99 -5.26 -10.09 6.09
C GLY A 99 -5.27 -8.87 6.99
N MET A 100 -4.39 -8.88 8.00
CA MET A 100 -4.28 -7.77 8.95
C MET A 100 -3.52 -6.60 8.34
N VAL A 101 -4.09 -5.41 8.47
CA VAL A 101 -3.47 -4.12 8.13
C VAL A 101 -3.26 -3.35 9.42
N PRO A 102 -2.03 -3.30 9.94
CA PRO A 102 -1.75 -2.56 11.16
C PRO A 102 -1.78 -1.05 10.89
N ARG A 103 -2.30 -0.30 11.86
CA ARG A 103 -2.13 1.16 11.92
C ARG A 103 -0.67 1.47 12.23
N GLY A 104 -0.06 2.36 11.47
CA GLY A 104 1.26 2.88 11.84
C GLY A 104 2.02 3.51 10.69
N PRO A 105 3.32 3.80 10.88
CA PRO A 105 4.19 4.35 9.84
C PRO A 105 4.58 3.31 8.77
N MET A 106 4.07 2.08 8.87
CA MET A 106 4.40 1.00 7.96
C MET A 106 3.83 1.27 6.57
N VAL A 107 4.61 0.91 5.55
CA VAL A 107 4.20 0.96 4.15
C VAL A 107 4.26 -0.47 3.63
N GLN A 108 3.09 -1.08 3.50
CA GLN A 108 2.97 -2.47 3.05
C GLN A 108 2.21 -2.54 1.74
N ARG A 109 2.64 -3.48 0.89
CA ARG A 109 1.89 -3.92 -0.27
C ARG A 109 1.20 -5.24 0.08
N HIS A 110 -0.11 -5.27 -0.07
CA HIS A 110 -0.99 -6.38 0.17
C HIS A 110 -1.41 -6.92 -1.20
N ILE A 111 -1.04 -8.16 -1.51
CA ILE A 111 -1.28 -8.73 -2.83
C ILE A 111 -2.29 -9.87 -2.69
N PHE A 112 -3.36 -9.77 -3.48
CA PHE A 112 -4.43 -10.76 -3.60
C PHE A 112 -4.31 -11.38 -4.97
N THR A 113 -3.94 -12.65 -5.05
CA THR A 113 -3.92 -13.39 -6.30
C THR A 113 -5.18 -14.23 -6.38
N ILE A 114 -6.04 -13.95 -7.36
CA ILE A 114 -7.28 -14.68 -7.61
C ILE A 114 -7.05 -15.68 -8.75
N ASP A 115 -7.38 -16.95 -8.53
CA ASP A 115 -7.21 -18.04 -9.50
C ASP A 115 -8.52 -18.50 -10.18
N ASP A 116 -8.41 -19.47 -11.09
CA ASP A 116 -9.53 -20.04 -11.86
C ASP A 116 -10.63 -20.68 -10.97
N GLU A 117 -10.30 -21.07 -9.73
CA GLU A 117 -11.27 -21.67 -8.80
C GLU A 117 -11.97 -20.61 -7.93
N GLY A 118 -11.62 -19.33 -8.11
CA GLY A 118 -12.04 -18.24 -7.22
C GLY A 118 -11.31 -18.26 -5.88
N GLY A 119 -10.22 -19.02 -5.76
CA GLY A 119 -9.34 -19.01 -4.61
C GLY A 119 -8.58 -17.69 -4.52
N VAL A 120 -8.34 -17.22 -3.28
CA VAL A 120 -7.52 -16.03 -3.02
C VAL A 120 -6.26 -16.45 -2.25
N ILE A 121 -5.11 -16.21 -2.87
CA ILE A 121 -3.81 -16.30 -2.21
C ILE A 121 -3.43 -14.89 -1.75
N TYR A 122 -3.32 -14.70 -0.44
CA TYR A 122 -2.94 -13.44 0.17
C TYR A 122 -1.47 -13.43 0.59
N ARG A 123 -0.74 -12.37 0.21
CA ARG A 123 0.66 -12.15 0.62
C ARG A 123 0.91 -10.67 0.93
N THR A 124 1.90 -10.40 1.78
CA THR A 124 2.33 -9.04 2.13
C THR A 124 3.80 -8.82 1.83
N GLU A 125 4.12 -7.68 1.24
CA GLU A 125 5.49 -7.24 0.96
C GLU A 125 5.75 -5.91 1.67
N ASN A 126 6.92 -5.79 2.31
CA ASN A 126 7.34 -4.52 2.92
C ASN A 126 7.97 -3.64 1.84
N LYS A 127 7.46 -2.43 1.64
CA LYS A 127 8.00 -1.50 0.64
C LYS A 127 9.30 -0.82 1.07
N LEU A 128 9.64 -0.85 2.35
CA LEU A 128 10.78 -0.11 2.91
C LEU A 128 12.00 -1.00 3.19
N GLY A 129 11.99 -2.27 2.76
CA GLY A 129 13.03 -3.25 3.07
C GLY A 129 13.67 -3.90 1.85
N GLY A 130 14.08 -3.09 0.87
CA GLY A 130 14.92 -3.49 -0.28
C GLY A 130 16.25 -2.76 -0.26
#